data_AF-A0A7R8WX87-F1
#
_entry.id   AF-A0A7R8WX87-F1
#
_cell.length_a   1.000
_cell.length_b   1.000
_cell.length_c   1.000
_cell.angle_alpha   90.00
_cell.angle_beta   90.00
_cell.angle_gamma   90.00
#
_symmetry.space_group_name_H-M   'P 1'
#
loop_
_entity.id
_entity.type
_entity.pdbx_description
1 polymer ?
#
loop_
_entity_poly.entity_id
_entity_poly.type
_entity_poly.pdbx_seq_one_letter_code
_entity_poly.pdbx_strand_id
1 'polypeptide(L)'
;MDFHNAKEAMSEIYSDIEEGADIIMIKPGMPYLDIVKTASLQIDNPIAVYQVSGEYAMIQAAIDKGWLSSDVIYESLIAFKRAGAQLIASYFAPQIAQEL
;
A
#
# COMPACT_ATOMS: atom_id res chain seq x y z
N MET A 1 -11.26 -1.27 10.61
CA MET A 1 -12.29 -1.47 9.57
C MET A 1 -12.47 -2.96 9.31
N ASP A 2 -13.69 -3.41 9.05
CA ASP A 2 -13.95 -4.79 8.59
C ASP A 2 -13.43 -4.94 7.15
N PHE A 3 -12.73 -6.04 6.87
CA PHE A 3 -12.12 -6.30 5.56
C PHE A 3 -13.14 -6.52 4.43
N HIS A 4 -14.41 -6.76 4.76
CA HIS A 4 -15.49 -6.85 3.76
C HIS A 4 -15.99 -5.49 3.27
N ASN A 5 -15.60 -4.38 3.92
CA ASN A 5 -16.29 -3.10 3.77
C ASN A 5 -15.49 -2.07 2.95
N ALA A 6 -15.58 -2.16 1.62
CA ALA A 6 -14.96 -1.16 0.74
C ALA A 6 -15.65 0.22 0.82
N LYS A 7 -16.97 0.26 1.05
CA LYS A 7 -17.72 1.54 1.12
C LYS A 7 -17.39 2.35 2.37
N GLU A 8 -17.21 1.67 3.49
CA GLU A 8 -16.85 2.30 4.77
C GLU A 8 -15.51 3.04 4.64
N ALA A 9 -14.58 2.51 3.83
CA ALA A 9 -13.26 3.11 3.65
C ALA A 9 -13.33 4.55 3.14
N MET A 10 -14.22 4.83 2.20
CA MET A 10 -14.36 6.20 1.70
C MET A 10 -14.97 7.13 2.74
N SER A 11 -15.94 6.67 3.54
CA SER A 11 -16.52 7.49 4.61
C SER A 11 -15.47 7.87 5.65
N GLU A 12 -14.62 6.94 6.08
CA GLU A 12 -13.52 7.19 7.01
C GLU A 12 -12.49 8.18 6.41
N ILE A 13 -12.12 7.98 5.14
CA ILE A 13 -11.21 8.89 4.43
C ILE A 13 -11.76 10.32 4.38
N TYR A 14 -13.04 10.50 4.06
CA TYR A 14 -13.64 11.84 4.05
C TYR A 14 -13.68 12.46 5.44
N SER A 15 -13.94 11.66 6.49
CA SER A 15 -13.88 12.14 7.89
C SER A 15 -12.49 12.66 8.24
N ASP A 16 -11.43 11.90 7.92
CA ASP A 16 -10.04 12.33 8.16
C ASP A 16 -9.71 13.63 7.41
N ILE A 17 -10.20 13.79 6.18
CA ILE A 17 -10.01 15.01 5.39
C ILE A 17 -10.74 16.20 6.03
N GLU A 18 -11.97 16.01 6.52
CA GLU A 18 -12.73 17.04 7.25
C GLU A 18 -12.03 17.44 8.56
N GLU A 19 -11.35 16.49 9.22
CA GLU A 19 -10.51 16.73 10.39
C GLU A 19 -9.16 17.41 10.07
N GLY A 20 -8.84 17.57 8.78
CA GLY A 20 -7.67 18.31 8.30
C GLY A 20 -6.44 17.44 8.02
N ALA A 21 -6.61 16.15 7.72
CA ALA A 21 -5.50 15.29 7.35
C ALA A 21 -4.81 15.72 6.05
N ASP A 22 -3.50 15.97 6.12
CA ASP A 22 -2.70 16.32 4.93
C ASP A 22 -2.45 15.11 4.00
N ILE A 23 -2.39 13.89 4.57
CA ILE A 23 -2.05 12.66 3.85
C ILE A 23 -2.96 11.55 4.36
N ILE A 24 -3.53 10.78 3.44
CA ILE A 24 -4.39 9.64 3.75
C ILE A 24 -3.61 8.33 3.59
N MET A 25 -3.71 7.43 4.56
CA MET A 25 -2.99 6.14 4.52
C MET A 25 -3.95 4.95 4.45
N ILE A 26 -3.73 4.07 3.47
CA ILE A 26 -4.38 2.76 3.41
C ILE A 26 -3.47 1.70 4.04
N LYS A 27 -4.04 0.86 4.91
CA LYS A 27 -3.36 -0.23 5.60
C LYS A 27 -4.33 -1.40 5.86
N PRO A 28 -3.98 -2.67 5.56
CA PRO A 28 -2.80 -3.15 4.82
C PRO A 28 -2.70 -2.67 3.37
N GLY A 29 -1.59 -2.99 2.70
CA GLY A 29 -1.30 -2.50 1.35
C GLY A 29 -1.82 -3.42 0.25
N MET A 30 -1.08 -4.46 -0.09
CA MET A 30 -1.30 -5.30 -1.27
C MET A 30 -2.71 -5.91 -1.32
N PRO A 31 -3.31 -6.37 -0.20
CA PRO A 31 -4.67 -6.90 -0.23
C PRO A 31 -5.76 -5.84 -0.41
N TYR A 32 -5.43 -4.53 -0.36
CA TYR A 32 -6.36 -3.41 -0.42
C TYR A 32 -6.01 -2.40 -1.53
N LEU A 33 -5.36 -2.87 -2.61
CA LEU A 33 -5.04 -2.04 -3.77
C LEU A 33 -6.28 -1.43 -4.44
N ASP A 34 -7.44 -2.08 -4.31
CA ASP A 34 -8.73 -1.57 -4.76
C ASP A 34 -9.18 -0.33 -3.97
N ILE A 35 -8.91 -0.28 -2.67
CA ILE A 35 -9.17 0.91 -1.83
C ILE A 35 -8.21 2.04 -2.20
N VAL A 36 -6.91 1.75 -2.36
CA VAL A 36 -5.93 2.74 -2.85
C VAL A 36 -6.37 3.32 -4.20
N LYS A 37 -6.84 2.46 -5.10
CA LYS A 37 -7.34 2.89 -6.41
C LYS A 37 -8.60 3.73 -6.32
N THR A 38 -9.52 3.38 -5.44
CA THR A 38 -10.77 4.12 -5.26
C THR A 38 -10.49 5.50 -4.67
N ALA A 39 -9.66 5.57 -3.62
CA ALA A 39 -9.24 6.82 -3.02
C ALA A 39 -8.54 7.72 -4.05
N SER A 40 -7.59 7.20 -4.84
CA SER A 40 -6.84 8.00 -5.82
C SER A 40 -7.68 8.57 -6.96
N LEU A 41 -8.91 8.08 -7.14
CA LEU A 41 -9.86 8.59 -8.12
C LEU A 41 -10.85 9.61 -7.51
N GLN A 42 -10.94 9.71 -6.19
CA GLN A 42 -12.00 10.45 -5.50
C GLN A 42 -11.50 11.62 -4.64
N ILE A 43 -10.24 11.60 -4.21
CA ILE A 43 -9.66 12.63 -3.35
C ILE A 43 -8.44 13.27 -4.00
N ASP A 44 -8.16 14.52 -3.63
CA ASP A 44 -6.97 15.25 -4.07
C ASP A 44 -5.78 15.11 -3.11
N ASN A 45 -6.02 14.69 -1.86
CA ASN A 45 -4.97 14.52 -0.86
C ASN A 45 -3.97 13.42 -1.28
N PRO A 46 -2.67 13.59 -1.01
CA PRO A 46 -1.68 12.54 -1.19
C PRO A 46 -2.07 11.25 -0.47
N ILE A 47 -1.86 10.12 -1.15
CA ILE A 47 -2.15 8.80 -0.65
C ILE A 47 -0.83 8.09 -0.29
N ALA A 48 -0.74 7.69 0.97
CA ALA A 48 0.22 6.73 1.46
C ALA A 48 -0.38 5.32 1.50
N VAL A 49 0.46 4.31 1.37
CA VAL A 49 0.08 2.91 1.60
C VAL A 49 1.14 2.23 2.44
N TYR A 50 0.72 1.34 3.34
CA TYR A 50 1.62 0.54 4.15
C TYR A 50 1.64 -0.92 3.67
N GLN A 51 2.74 -1.35 3.04
CA GLN A 51 3.06 -2.75 2.85
C GLN A 51 3.44 -3.36 4.21
N VAL A 52 2.48 -3.99 4.88
CA VAL A 52 2.63 -4.37 6.28
C VAL A 52 3.59 -5.55 6.48
N SER A 53 3.92 -5.84 7.73
CA SER A 53 4.88 -6.89 8.10
C SER A 53 4.51 -8.27 7.55
N GLY A 54 3.23 -8.62 7.49
CA GLY A 54 2.76 -9.87 6.90
C GLY A 54 3.03 -9.97 5.40
N GLU A 55 2.89 -8.87 4.67
CA GLU A 55 3.19 -8.81 3.23
C GLU A 55 4.69 -8.97 2.99
N TYR A 56 5.50 -8.25 3.77
CA TYR A 56 6.97 -8.41 3.76
C TYR A 56 7.37 -9.86 4.05
N ALA A 57 6.89 -10.44 5.14
CA ALA A 57 7.29 -11.78 5.58
C ALA A 57 6.88 -12.85 4.56
N MET A 58 5.71 -12.70 3.93
CA MET A 58 5.24 -13.61 2.88
C MET A 58 6.17 -13.58 1.66
N ILE A 59 6.53 -12.39 1.18
CA ILE A 59 7.43 -12.23 0.03
C ILE A 59 8.83 -12.75 0.38
N GLN A 60 9.40 -12.32 1.51
CA GLN A 60 10.74 -12.73 1.94
C GLN A 60 10.84 -14.24 2.08
N ALA A 61 9.86 -14.89 2.73
CA ALA A 61 9.87 -16.34 2.91
C ALA A 61 9.75 -17.11 1.58
N ALA A 62 9.02 -16.57 0.59
CA ALA A 62 8.92 -17.19 -0.73
C ALA A 62 10.24 -17.06 -1.51
N ILE A 63 10.93 -15.93 -1.39
CA ILE A 63 12.26 -15.70 -1.98
C ILE A 63 13.30 -16.63 -1.33
N ASP A 64 13.33 -16.70 0.00
CA ASP A 64 14.30 -17.53 0.74
C ASP A 64 14.17 -19.02 0.38
N LYS A 65 12.96 -19.47 0.01
CA LYS A 65 12.69 -20.84 -0.44
C LYS A 65 12.92 -21.06 -1.93
N GLY A 66 13.28 -20.02 -2.68
CA GLY A 66 13.43 -20.07 -4.13
C GLY A 66 12.12 -20.28 -4.89
N TRP A 67 10.97 -19.96 -4.28
CA TRP A 67 9.66 -20.05 -4.93
C TRP A 67 9.38 -18.84 -5.83
N LEU A 68 9.95 -17.68 -5.49
CA LEU A 68 9.88 -16.44 -6.25
C LEU A 68 11.29 -15.86 -6.42
N SER A 69 11.53 -15.12 -7.51
CA SER A 69 12.74 -14.29 -7.64
C SER A 69 12.62 -13.03 -6.77
N SER A 70 13.74 -12.37 -6.49
CA SER A 70 13.74 -11.10 -5.74
C SER A 70 13.04 -9.95 -6.46
N ASP A 71 12.87 -10.05 -7.79
CA ASP A 71 12.20 -9.03 -8.62
C ASP A 71 10.77 -8.72 -8.15
N VAL A 72 10.12 -9.69 -7.49
CA VAL A 72 8.76 -9.52 -6.96
C VAL A 72 8.67 -8.45 -5.88
N ILE A 73 9.78 -8.10 -5.23
CA ILE A 73 9.83 -6.98 -4.28
C ILE A 73 9.52 -5.68 -5.04
N TYR A 74 10.27 -5.40 -6.10
CA TYR A 74 10.06 -4.21 -6.91
C TYR A 74 8.70 -4.21 -7.60
N GLU A 75 8.26 -5.36 -8.13
CA GLU A 75 6.93 -5.51 -8.74
C GLU A 75 5.80 -5.18 -7.74
N SER A 76 5.93 -5.63 -6.48
CA SER A 76 4.96 -5.32 -5.43
C SER A 76 4.88 -3.82 -5.13
N LEU A 77 6.02 -3.12 -5.14
CA LEU A 77 6.07 -1.67 -4.93
C LEU A 77 5.48 -0.90 -6.11
N ILE A 78 5.72 -1.36 -7.33
CA ILE A 78 5.12 -0.79 -8.54
C ILE A 78 3.60 -0.98 -8.55
N ALA A 79 3.07 -2.07 -8.01
CA ALA A 79 1.63 -2.26 -7.86
C ALA A 79 0.97 -1.13 -7.04
N PHE A 80 1.62 -0.66 -5.97
CA PHE A 80 1.16 0.49 -5.18
C PHE A 80 1.18 1.79 -5.98
N LYS A 81 2.29 2.07 -6.69
CA LYS A 81 2.39 3.26 -7.55
C LYS A 81 1.30 3.25 -8.63
N ARG A 82 1.05 2.09 -9.24
CA ARG A 82 0.00 1.89 -10.26
C ARG A 82 -1.41 2.07 -9.68
N ALA A 83 -1.66 1.65 -8.45
CA ALA A 83 -2.94 1.87 -7.79
C ALA A 83 -3.18 3.35 -7.44
N GLY A 84 -2.12 4.16 -7.37
CA GLY A 84 -2.21 5.60 -7.19
C GLY A 84 -1.55 6.12 -5.92
N ALA A 85 -0.83 5.28 -5.16
CA ALA A 85 -0.11 5.75 -3.98
C ALA A 85 1.12 6.60 -4.36
N GLN A 86 1.27 7.74 -3.70
CA GLN A 86 2.43 8.61 -3.82
C GLN A 86 3.54 8.18 -2.85
N LEU A 87 3.16 7.72 -1.66
CA LEU A 87 4.07 7.30 -0.59
C LEU A 87 3.87 5.81 -0.27
N ILE A 88 4.96 5.07 -0.06
CA ILE A 88 4.91 3.66 0.32
C ILE A 88 5.75 3.47 1.58
N ALA A 89 5.11 3.10 2.68
CA ALA A 89 5.79 2.59 3.86
C ALA A 89 6.04 1.09 3.65
N SER A 90 7.30 0.67 3.63
CA SER A 90 7.68 -0.73 3.42
C SER A 90 8.98 -1.07 4.14
N TYR A 91 9.06 -2.29 4.68
CA TYR A 91 10.27 -2.88 5.22
C TYR A 91 11.35 -3.16 4.14
N PHE A 92 10.96 -3.28 2.87
CA PHE A 92 11.88 -3.40 1.75
C PHE A 92 12.52 -2.08 1.33
N ALA A 93 12.13 -0.94 1.94
CA ALA A 93 12.64 0.37 1.54
C ALA A 93 14.18 0.49 1.57
N PRO A 94 14.91 0.02 2.61
CA PRO A 94 16.37 0.07 2.61
C PRO A 94 17.01 -0.79 1.52
N GLN A 95 16.40 -1.93 1.18
CA GLN A 95 16.89 -2.82 0.13
C GLN A 95 16.68 -2.17 -1.24
N ILE A 96 15.46 -1.75 -1.55
CA ILE A 96 15.13 -1.18 -2.86
C ILE A 96 15.86 0.15 -3.10
N ALA A 97 16.09 0.94 -2.06
CA ALA A 97 16.89 2.16 -2.18
C ALA A 97 18.35 1.91 -2.62
N GLN A 98 18.88 0.70 -2.45
CA GLN A 98 20.22 0.32 -2.91
C GLN A 98 20.21 -0.25 -4.34
N GLU A 99 19.05 -0.70 -4.82
CA GLU A 99 18.86 -1.30 -6.14
C GLU A 99 18.41 -0.27 -7.21
N LEU A 100 18.00 0.93 -6.78
CA LEU A 100 17.66 2.08 -7.62
C LEU A 100 18.88 2.96 -7.94
#